data_AF-A0A9E5ZBA1-F1
#
_entry.id   AF-A0A9E5ZBA1-F1
#
_cell.length_a   1.000
_cell.length_b   1.000
_cell.length_c   1.000
_cell.angle_alpha   90.00
_cell.angle_beta   90.00
_cell.angle_gamma   90.00
#
_symmetry.space_group_name_H-M   'P 1'
#
loop_
_entity.id
_entity.type
_entity.pdbx_description
1 polymer ?
#
loop_
_entity_poly.entity_id
_entity_poly.type
_entity_poly.pdbx_seq_one_letter_code
_entity_poly.pdbx_strand_id
1 'polypeptide(L)'
;MKVVLDANIFVSAAIQNGPSHRIIQEWLQGRRLEVVMCPRLLDEITSVLTQRPRIRKWISIADAKVFVENIMTMLDLVPDPTVVDQLLRDDSDDYLIALAQENGAEYIVTGDRDLLDWNPQHLPIISPAGFETILAAIQR
;
A
#
# COMPACT_ATOMS: atom_id res chain seq x y z
N MET A 1 -10.66 5.20 -8.71
CA MET A 1 -10.15 3.83 -8.67
C MET A 1 -9.77 3.54 -7.24
N LYS A 2 -10.36 2.49 -6.65
CA LYS A 2 -10.12 2.13 -5.26
C LYS A 2 -9.05 1.05 -5.18
N VAL A 3 -8.04 1.24 -4.34
CA VAL A 3 -6.87 0.35 -4.27
C VAL A 3 -6.44 0.12 -2.81
N VAL A 4 -5.95 -1.07 -2.50
CA VAL A 4 -5.14 -1.32 -1.32
C VAL A 4 -3.67 -1.28 -1.73
N LEU A 5 -2.90 -0.40 -1.10
CA LEU A 5 -1.45 -0.35 -1.28
C LEU A 5 -0.80 -1.02 -0.07
N ASP A 6 0.04 -2.02 -0.30
CA ASP A 6 0.81 -2.69 0.75
C ASP A 6 1.76 -1.71 1.45
N ALA A 7 2.09 -1.96 2.72
CA ALA A 7 3.07 -1.21 3.50
C ALA A 7 4.41 -1.07 2.75
N ASN A 8 4.85 -2.10 2.02
CA ASN A 8 6.09 -2.04 1.24
C ASN A 8 6.08 -0.95 0.15
N ILE A 9 4.91 -0.55 -0.34
CA ILE A 9 4.73 0.51 -1.35
C ILE A 9 5.05 1.86 -0.72
N PHE A 10 4.45 2.16 0.43
CA PHE A 10 4.70 3.39 1.17
C PHE A 10 6.15 3.50 1.62
N VAL A 11 6.70 2.39 2.14
CA VAL A 11 8.09 2.34 2.58
C VAL A 11 9.03 2.59 1.40
N SER A 12 8.80 1.92 0.26
CA SER A 12 9.60 2.14 -0.95
C SER A 12 9.46 3.56 -1.48
N ALA A 13 8.26 4.14 -1.46
CA ALA A 13 7.99 5.49 -1.92
C ALA A 13 8.72 6.57 -1.09
N ALA A 14 8.87 6.32 0.22
CA ALA A 14 9.59 7.21 1.12
C ALA A 14 11.10 7.23 0.87
N ILE A 15 11.68 6.13 0.36
CA ILE A 15 13.14 5.96 0.28
C ILE A 15 13.72 5.95 -1.13
N GLN A 16 12.88 5.80 -2.17
CA GLN A 16 13.30 5.66 -3.56
C GLN A 16 12.33 6.34 -4.51
N ASN A 17 12.81 6.91 -5.61
CA ASN A 17 11.98 7.57 -6.64
C ASN A 17 11.48 6.59 -7.74
N GLY A 18 11.08 5.37 -7.33
CA GLY A 18 10.61 4.31 -8.21
C GLY A 18 9.09 4.35 -8.51
N PRO A 19 8.52 3.26 -9.08
CA PRO A 19 7.09 3.18 -9.35
C PRO A 19 6.20 3.43 -8.12
N SER A 20 6.57 2.88 -6.96
CA SER A 20 5.84 3.13 -5.70
C SER A 20 5.79 4.61 -5.33
N HIS A 21 6.88 5.35 -5.52
CA HIS A 21 6.90 6.79 -5.29
C HIS A 21 5.94 7.52 -6.21
N ARG A 22 5.95 7.20 -7.50
CA ARG A 22 5.04 7.83 -8.47
C ARG A 22 3.59 7.51 -8.15
N ILE A 23 3.25 6.28 -7.78
CA ILE A 23 1.89 5.91 -7.31
C ILE A 23 1.46 6.75 -6.11
N ILE A 24 2.32 6.90 -5.09
CA ILE A 24 2.00 7.72 -3.91
C ILE A 24 1.87 9.20 -4.29
N GLN A 25 2.70 9.72 -5.19
CA GLN A 25 2.55 11.11 -5.67
C GLN A 25 1.21 11.32 -6.41
N GLU A 26 0.77 10.36 -7.21
CA GLU A 26 -0.55 10.42 -7.87
C GLU A 26 -1.69 10.50 -6.84
N TRP A 27 -1.60 9.71 -5.76
CA TRP A 27 -2.57 9.73 -4.67
C TRP A 27 -2.56 11.05 -3.90
N LEU A 28 -1.39 11.50 -3.45
CA LEU A 28 -1.25 12.74 -2.66
C LEU A 28 -1.72 13.99 -3.42
N GLN A 29 -1.67 13.96 -4.76
CA GLN A 29 -2.17 15.05 -5.59
C GLN A 29 -3.70 15.04 -5.78
N GLY A 30 -4.42 14.16 -5.07
CA GLY A 30 -5.89 14.11 -5.10
C GLY A 30 -6.44 13.68 -6.46
N ARG A 31 -5.68 12.87 -7.21
CA ARG A 31 -6.09 12.40 -8.54
C ARG A 31 -7.04 11.21 -8.42
N ARG A 32 -7.15 10.40 -9.48
CA ARG A 32 -8.15 9.32 -9.64
C ARG A 32 -7.95 8.10 -8.71
N LEU A 33 -7.08 8.19 -7.70
CA LEU A 33 -6.74 7.09 -6.81
C LEU A 33 -7.33 7.32 -5.42
N GLU A 34 -8.14 6.37 -4.97
CA GLU A 34 -8.67 6.26 -3.61
C GLU A 34 -7.96 5.10 -2.94
N VAL A 35 -7.20 5.38 -1.88
CA VAL A 35 -6.45 4.36 -1.15
C VAL A 35 -7.27 3.91 0.04
N VAL A 36 -7.58 2.61 0.08
CA VAL A 36 -8.17 1.95 1.25
C VAL A 36 -7.06 1.64 2.24
N MET A 37 -7.21 2.09 3.47
CA MET A 37 -6.25 1.86 4.54
C MET A 37 -6.97 1.65 5.86
N CYS A 38 -6.46 0.71 6.65
CA CYS A 38 -6.92 0.43 8.01
C CYS A 38 -5.82 0.73 9.05
N PRO A 39 -6.16 0.80 10.35
CA PRO A 39 -5.20 1.02 11.43
C PRO A 39 -3.99 0.08 11.38
N ARG A 40 -4.19 -1.22 11.17
CA ARG A 40 -3.10 -2.20 11.08
C ARG A 40 -2.07 -1.85 10.00
N LEU A 41 -2.52 -1.51 8.79
CA LEU A 41 -1.65 -1.13 7.68
C LEU A 41 -0.87 0.15 7.99
N LEU A 42 -1.54 1.15 8.58
CA LEU A 42 -0.88 2.41 9.00
C LEU A 42 0.19 2.16 10.06
N ASP A 43 -0.08 1.29 11.03
CA ASP A 43 0.86 0.90 12.08
C ASP A 43 2.09 0.18 11.51
N GLU A 44 1.90 -0.71 10.55
CA GLU A 44 3.00 -1.38 9.84
C GLU A 44 3.91 -0.36 9.13
N ILE A 45 3.33 0.56 8.36
CA ILE A 45 4.06 1.64 7.67
C ILE A 45 4.84 2.49 8.68
N THR A 46 4.16 2.96 9.73
CA THR A 46 4.73 3.84 10.74
C THR A 46 5.86 3.13 11.50
N SER A 47 5.66 1.87 11.88
CA SER A 47 6.67 1.05 12.56
C SER A 47 7.91 0.86 11.68
N VAL A 48 7.74 0.54 10.40
CA VAL A 48 8.86 0.38 9.46
C VAL A 48 9.66 1.68 9.35
N LEU A 49 8.99 2.80 9.08
CA LEU A 49 9.63 4.08 8.81
C LEU A 49 10.29 4.67 10.06
N THR A 50 9.69 4.50 11.24
CA THR A 50 10.13 5.18 12.47
C THR A 50 10.94 4.30 13.43
N GLN A 51 10.86 2.97 13.33
CA GLN A 51 11.49 2.07 14.30
C GLN A 51 12.59 1.18 13.71
N ARG A 52 12.56 0.81 12.42
CA ARG A 52 13.55 -0.12 11.85
C ARG A 52 14.92 0.54 11.64
N PRO A 53 16.00 0.12 12.36
CA PRO A 53 17.31 0.80 12.25
C PRO A 53 17.93 0.73 10.85
N ARG A 54 17.68 -0.35 10.12
CA ARG A 54 18.24 -0.59 8.77
C ARG A 54 17.78 0.42 7.73
N ILE A 55 16.65 1.11 7.94
CA ILE A 55 16.13 2.10 6.99
C ILE A 55 16.82 3.46 7.12
N ARG A 56 17.52 3.72 8.24
CA ARG A 56 18.14 5.03 8.54
C ARG A 56 19.23 5.45 7.55
N LYS A 57 19.79 4.49 6.79
CA LYS A 57 20.72 4.79 5.70
C LYS A 57 20.06 5.41 4.46
N TRP A 58 18.73 5.39 4.38
CA TRP A 58 17.97 5.89 3.24
C TRP A 58 17.11 7.10 3.57
N ILE A 59 16.57 7.18 4.80
CA ILE A 59 15.69 8.26 5.22
C ILE A 59 15.95 8.64 6.69
N SER A 60 16.00 9.94 6.95
CA SER A 60 16.12 10.45 8.31
C SER A 60 14.83 10.19 9.10
N ILE A 61 14.90 10.17 10.44
CA ILE A 61 13.69 10.03 11.25
C ILE A 61 12.75 11.23 11.08
N ALA A 62 13.28 12.41 10.81
CA ALA A 62 12.49 13.62 10.60
C ALA A 62 11.70 13.52 9.30
N ASP A 63 12.36 13.16 8.19
CA ASP A 63 11.70 13.01 6.88
C ASP A 63 10.67 11.87 6.89
N ALA A 64 10.99 10.77 7.59
CA ALA A 64 10.05 9.66 7.79
C ALA A 64 8.77 10.09 8.51
N LYS A 65 8.88 10.93 9.56
CA LYS A 65 7.72 11.47 10.26
C LYS A 65 6.89 12.40 9.38
N VAL A 66 7.54 13.31 8.66
CA VAL A 66 6.87 14.19 7.69
C VAL A 66 6.11 13.37 6.64
N PHE A 67 6.71 12.29 6.14
CA PHE A 67 6.05 11.40 5.19
C PHE A 67 4.80 10.74 5.78
N VAL A 68 4.87 10.19 6.99
CA VAL A 68 3.71 9.60 7.68
C VAL A 68 2.63 10.64 7.95
N GLU A 69 3.00 11.85 8.41
CA GLU A 69 2.06 12.95 8.64
C GLU A 69 1.32 13.32 7.36
N ASN A 70 2.02 13.42 6.22
CA ASN A 70 1.39 13.70 4.92
C ASN A 70 0.39 12.60 4.52
N ILE A 71 0.73 11.32 4.72
CA ILE A 71 -0.20 10.22 4.49
C ILE A 71 -1.44 10.42 5.35
N MET A 72 -1.27 10.60 6.67
CA MET A 72 -2.38 10.74 7.62
C MET A 72 -3.34 11.87 7.27
N THR A 73 -2.87 12.97 6.65
CA THR A 73 -3.77 14.05 6.19
C THR A 73 -4.72 13.64 5.06
N MET A 74 -4.43 12.57 4.34
CA MET A 74 -5.21 12.07 3.20
C MET A 74 -6.11 10.88 3.57
N LEU A 75 -6.01 10.35 4.79
CA LEU A 75 -6.68 9.12 5.17
C LEU A 75 -8.08 9.37 5.72
N ASP A 76 -9.04 8.61 5.19
CA ASP A 76 -10.25 8.20 5.89
C ASP A 76 -10.09 6.71 6.20
N LEU A 77 -9.67 6.39 7.43
CA LEU A 77 -9.35 5.02 7.83
C LEU A 77 -10.63 4.19 7.92
N VAL A 78 -10.64 3.06 7.23
CA VAL A 78 -11.66 2.03 7.44
C VAL A 78 -11.25 1.14 8.62
N PRO A 79 -12.20 0.48 9.31
CA PRO A 79 -11.87 -0.48 10.35
C PRO A 79 -10.94 -1.59 9.85
N ASP A 80 -10.16 -2.19 10.76
CA ASP A 80 -9.44 -3.42 10.43
C ASP A 80 -10.46 -4.52 10.04
N PRO A 81 -10.13 -5.38 9.06
CA PRO A 81 -11.04 -6.42 8.60
C PRO A 81 -11.36 -7.40 9.73
N THR A 82 -12.63 -7.80 9.80
CA THR A 82 -13.14 -8.60 10.93
C THR A 82 -13.02 -10.10 10.69
N VAL A 83 -13.05 -10.52 9.43
CA VAL A 83 -12.87 -11.91 9.01
C VAL A 83 -11.68 -11.98 8.07
N VAL A 84 -10.64 -12.68 8.51
CA VAL A 84 -9.44 -12.92 7.71
C VAL A 84 -9.32 -14.43 7.52
N ASP A 85 -9.68 -14.89 6.33
CA ASP A 85 -9.46 -16.28 5.94
C ASP A 85 -7.96 -16.53 5.78
N GLN A 86 -7.50 -17.71 6.21
CA GLN A 86 -6.13 -18.13 5.95
C GLN A 86 -6.00 -18.58 4.49
N LEU A 87 -5.46 -17.72 3.63
CA LEU A 87 -5.42 -17.93 2.17
C LEU A 87 -3.99 -18.17 1.67
N LEU A 88 -3.03 -17.48 2.26
CA LEU A 88 -1.63 -17.56 1.93
C LEU A 88 -0.90 -18.61 2.79
N ARG A 89 0.31 -18.97 2.35
CA ARG A 89 1.20 -19.84 3.13
C ARG A 89 1.77 -19.11 4.36
N ASP A 90 2.12 -17.85 4.18
CA ASP A 90 2.41 -16.89 5.24
C ASP A 90 1.19 -15.97 5.36
N ASP A 91 0.47 -16.05 6.48
CA ASP A 91 -0.81 -15.37 6.67
C ASP A 91 -0.67 -13.89 7.05
N SER A 92 0.57 -13.38 7.08
CA SER A 92 0.86 -11.99 7.45
C SER A 92 0.08 -10.99 6.62
N ASP A 93 -0.18 -11.32 5.36
CA ASP A 93 -0.76 -10.43 4.34
C ASP A 93 -2.22 -10.80 4.00
N ASP A 94 -2.79 -11.84 4.62
CA ASP A 94 -4.20 -12.22 4.39
C ASP A 94 -5.17 -11.09 4.74
N TYR A 95 -4.80 -10.22 5.69
CA TYR A 95 -5.60 -9.06 6.05
C TYR A 95 -5.69 -8.02 4.91
N LEU A 96 -4.69 -7.91 4.03
CA LEU A 96 -4.74 -7.01 2.88
C LEU A 96 -5.82 -7.46 1.88
N ILE A 97 -5.97 -8.79 1.74
CA ILE A 97 -7.01 -9.41 0.92
C ILE A 97 -8.39 -9.12 1.50
N ALA A 98 -8.58 -9.38 2.79
CA ALA A 98 -9.84 -9.10 3.47
C ALA A 98 -10.19 -7.61 3.41
N LEU A 99 -9.22 -6.73 3.67
CA LEU A 99 -9.37 -5.27 3.58
C LEU A 99 -9.86 -4.85 2.19
N ALA A 100 -9.26 -5.39 1.14
CA ALA A 100 -9.62 -5.10 -0.24
C ALA A 100 -11.05 -5.58 -0.56
N GLN A 101 -11.41 -6.79 -0.15
CA GLN A 101 -12.72 -7.39 -0.41
C GLN A 101 -13.84 -6.64 0.33
N GLU A 102 -13.68 -6.39 1.63
CA GLU A 102 -14.68 -5.71 2.46
C GLU A 102 -14.97 -4.28 1.99
N ASN A 103 -13.98 -3.62 1.37
CA ASN A 103 -14.10 -2.21 0.95
C ASN A 103 -14.28 -2.03 -0.56
N GLY A 104 -14.38 -3.11 -1.33
CA GLY A 104 -14.56 -3.09 -2.78
C GLY A 104 -13.39 -2.48 -3.53
N ALA A 105 -12.16 -2.76 -3.10
CA ALA A 105 -10.96 -2.36 -3.83
C ALA A 105 -10.85 -3.14 -5.14
N GLU A 106 -10.42 -2.45 -6.19
CA GLU A 106 -10.26 -3.00 -7.53
C GLU A 106 -8.91 -3.69 -7.72
N TYR A 107 -7.91 -3.33 -6.89
CA TYR A 107 -6.54 -3.83 -6.96
C TYR A 107 -5.92 -3.92 -5.56
N ILE A 108 -5.02 -4.89 -5.39
CA ILE A 108 -3.95 -4.84 -4.39
C ILE A 108 -2.64 -4.54 -5.12
N VAL A 109 -1.87 -3.58 -4.62
CA VAL A 109 -0.52 -3.28 -5.14
C VAL A 109 0.51 -3.67 -4.10
N THR A 110 1.40 -4.57 -4.46
CA THR A 110 2.41 -5.13 -3.55
C THR A 110 3.72 -5.43 -4.29
N GLY A 111 4.84 -5.40 -3.57
CA GLY A 111 6.11 -5.99 -4.00
C GLY A 111 6.35 -7.41 -3.48
N ASP A 112 5.44 -7.98 -2.69
CA ASP A 112 5.56 -9.31 -2.10
C ASP A 112 5.26 -10.39 -3.15
N ARG A 113 6.13 -11.41 -3.22
CA ARG A 113 6.00 -12.46 -4.23
C ARG A 113 4.95 -13.48 -3.89
N ASP A 114 4.79 -13.82 -2.62
CA ASP A 114 3.80 -14.81 -2.19
C ASP A 114 2.40 -14.25 -2.44
N LEU A 115 2.20 -12.95 -2.20
CA LEU A 115 0.95 -12.26 -2.53
C LEU A 115 0.74 -12.11 -4.05
N LEU A 116 1.80 -11.81 -4.83
CA LEU A 116 1.70 -11.74 -6.30
C LEU A 116 1.41 -13.10 -6.96
N ASP A 117 1.93 -14.18 -6.40
CA ASP A 117 1.72 -15.54 -6.89
C ASP A 117 0.33 -16.09 -6.47
N TRP A 118 -0.33 -15.45 -5.49
CA TRP A 118 -1.72 -15.70 -5.17
C TRP A 118 -2.60 -15.15 -6.29
N ASN A 119 -3.28 -16.05 -7.01
CA ASN A 119 -4.09 -15.71 -8.19
C ASN A 119 -5.59 -15.89 -7.91
N PRO A 120 -6.24 -14.94 -7.22
CA PRO A 120 -7.69 -14.98 -7.03
C PRO A 120 -8.42 -14.54 -8.32
N GLN A 121 -9.58 -15.14 -8.58
CA GLN A 121 -10.37 -14.82 -9.78
C GLN A 121 -10.95 -13.40 -9.81
N HIS A 122 -11.02 -12.70 -8.67
CA HIS A 122 -11.83 -11.47 -8.52
C HIS A 122 -11.09 -10.27 -7.92
N LEU A 123 -9.83 -10.41 -7.53
CA LEU A 123 -9.05 -9.32 -6.94
C LEU A 123 -7.64 -9.29 -7.53
N PRO A 124 -7.42 -8.53 -8.62
CA PRO A 124 -6.10 -8.42 -9.23
C PRO A 124 -5.05 -7.94 -8.24
N ILE A 125 -3.98 -8.73 -8.09
CA ILE A 125 -2.80 -8.38 -7.31
C ILE A 125 -1.68 -8.07 -8.29
N ILE A 126 -1.10 -6.88 -8.18
CA ILE A 126 -0.21 -6.36 -9.21
C ILE A 126 1.01 -5.69 -8.62
N SER A 127 2.14 -5.84 -9.32
CA SER A 127 3.38 -5.15 -8.97
C SER A 127 3.24 -3.63 -9.13
N PRO A 128 4.10 -2.82 -8.46
CA PRO A 128 4.02 -1.37 -8.56
C PRO A 128 4.27 -0.86 -9.99
N ALA A 129 5.18 -1.51 -10.71
CA ALA A 129 5.45 -1.19 -12.12
C ALA A 129 4.24 -1.51 -13.03
N GLY A 130 3.57 -2.64 -12.76
CA GLY A 130 2.34 -3.00 -13.46
C GLY A 130 1.22 -1.99 -13.21
N PHE A 131 1.00 -1.62 -11.95
CA PHE A 131 -0.05 -0.68 -11.57
C PHE A 131 0.19 0.73 -12.12
N GLU A 132 1.44 1.20 -12.13
CA GLU A 132 1.81 2.46 -12.76
C GLU A 132 1.40 2.52 -14.24
N THR A 133 1.54 1.41 -14.96
CA THR A 133 1.13 1.32 -16.37
C THR A 133 -0.39 1.46 -16.51
N ILE A 134 -1.16 0.89 -15.58
CA ILE A 134 -2.63 1.04 -15.53
C ILE A 134 -3.01 2.49 -15.27
N LEU A 135 -2.38 3.15 -14.29
CA LEU A 135 -2.64 4.56 -13.99
C LEU A 135 -2.37 5.46 -15.19
N ALA A 136 -1.24 5.26 -15.89
CA ALA A 136 -0.88 6.02 -17.07
C ALA A 136 -1.87 5.84 -18.24
N ALA A 137 -2.47 4.65 -18.37
CA ALA A 137 -3.45 4.36 -19.42
C ALA A 137 -4.79 5.09 -19.20
N ILE A 138 -5.20 5.29 -17.94
CA ILE A 138 -6.49 5.91 -17.57
C ILE A 138 -6.41 7.44 -17.54
N GLN A 139 -5.21 8.00 -17.58
CA GLN A 139 -4.96 9.45 -17.65
C GLN A 139 -5.04 10.02 -19.08
N ARG A 140 -5.10 9.15 -20.10
CA ARG A 140 -5.36 9.52 -21.49
C ARG A 140 -6.86 9.60 -21.76
#